data_AF-A0A8S2Y3X1-F1
#
_entry.id   AF-A0A8S2Y3X1-F1
#
_cell.length_a   1.000
_cell.length_b   1.000
_cell.length_c   1.000
_cell.angle_alpha   90.00
_cell.angle_beta   90.00
_cell.angle_gamma   90.00
#
_symmetry.space_group_name_H-M   'P 1'
#
loop_
_entity.id
_entity.type
_entity.pdbx_description
1 polymer ?
#
loop_
_entity_poly.entity_id
_entity_poly.type
_entity_poly.pdbx_seq_one_letter_code
_entity_poly.pdbx_strand_id
1 'polypeptide(L)'
;ELYYRDFRRTSAYSFQFLSQLCRLSQQTINDALLTLQSTAYITFTLISKELFLQQTQLSIQQFQSSTINDFLFTFDFIQSTTHANGLLSNTMTNYQLRLVSFLDFIYYHLTTQPSQYNQGNCTCDNPTKCFELSAIYNSNFSVEFQVPGFYLGCYLTDSLLQSTLECFYSQQCLKQIQFYYSTTNYNITPLNSTLPSQYKPQTTVQQMLNQLMIEQWLITISYENYYQQCRPMQCQYSYIHSFD
;
A
#
# COMPACT_ATOMS: atom_id res chain seq x y z
N GLU A 1 -10.33 30.37 -3.79
CA GLU A 1 -10.03 28.96 -4.14
C GLU A 1 -8.88 28.48 -3.28
N LEU A 2 -8.85 27.19 -2.90
CA LEU A 2 -7.72 26.61 -2.18
C LEU A 2 -6.56 26.39 -3.17
N TYR A 3 -5.34 26.69 -2.71
CA TYR A 3 -4.12 26.40 -3.45
C TYR A 3 -4.09 24.94 -3.90
N TYR A 4 -3.64 24.65 -5.13
CA TYR A 4 -3.74 23.30 -5.71
C TYR A 4 -2.90 22.25 -4.95
N ARG A 5 -1.91 22.69 -4.16
CA ARG A 5 -1.11 21.85 -3.26
C ARG A 5 -1.61 21.82 -1.81
N ASP A 6 -2.67 22.55 -1.50
CA ASP A 6 -3.17 22.61 -0.13
C ASP A 6 -3.61 21.22 0.32
N PHE A 7 -3.14 20.79 1.50
CA PHE A 7 -3.52 19.52 2.11
C PHE A 7 -5.04 19.35 2.15
N ARG A 8 -5.81 20.42 2.41
CA ARG A 8 -7.28 20.36 2.45
C ARG A 8 -7.92 19.97 1.11
N ARG A 9 -7.20 20.19 0.01
CA ARG A 9 -7.63 19.81 -1.35
C ARG A 9 -7.15 18.41 -1.72
N THR A 10 -5.93 18.05 -1.34
CA THR A 10 -5.27 16.81 -1.78
C THR A 10 -5.55 15.63 -0.86
N SER A 11 -5.77 15.86 0.44
CA SER A 11 -5.88 14.80 1.45
C SER A 11 -7.06 13.87 1.20
N ALA A 12 -8.19 14.37 0.70
CA ALA A 12 -9.36 13.54 0.41
C ALA A 12 -9.04 12.42 -0.61
N TYR A 13 -8.29 12.75 -1.66
CA TYR A 13 -7.85 11.79 -2.66
C TYR A 13 -6.82 10.80 -2.11
N SER A 14 -5.89 11.29 -1.28
CA SER A 14 -4.92 10.43 -0.61
C SER A 14 -5.57 9.44 0.36
N PHE A 15 -6.57 9.85 1.15
CA PHE A 15 -7.31 8.93 2.03
C PHE A 15 -8.20 7.97 1.25
N GLN A 16 -8.82 8.42 0.15
CA GLN A 16 -9.53 7.54 -0.75
C GLN A 16 -8.59 6.45 -1.27
N PHE A 17 -7.40 6.83 -1.72
CA PHE A 17 -6.40 5.87 -2.21
C PHE A 17 -5.92 4.93 -1.10
N LEU A 18 -5.65 5.43 0.11
CA LEU A 18 -5.30 4.59 1.27
C LEU A 18 -6.38 3.54 1.57
N SER A 19 -7.65 3.95 1.53
CA SER A 19 -8.78 3.03 1.70
C SER A 19 -8.83 1.98 0.60
N GLN A 20 -8.52 2.35 -0.65
CA GLN A 20 -8.43 1.41 -1.75
C GLN A 20 -7.29 0.41 -1.60
N LEU A 21 -6.10 0.84 -1.15
CA LEU A 21 -4.98 -0.06 -0.89
C LEU A 21 -5.35 -1.13 0.15
N CYS A 22 -6.01 -0.73 1.24
CA CYS A 22 -6.47 -1.66 2.27
C CYS A 22 -7.47 -2.67 1.70
N ARG A 23 -8.47 -2.20 0.96
CA ARG A 23 -9.48 -3.07 0.32
C ARG A 23 -8.86 -4.04 -0.67
N LEU A 24 -7.97 -3.56 -1.54
CA LEU A 24 -7.30 -4.38 -2.55
C LEU A 24 -6.37 -5.41 -1.92
N SER A 25 -5.64 -5.03 -0.87
CA SER A 25 -4.82 -5.96 -0.09
C SER A 25 -5.67 -7.09 0.49
N GLN A 26 -6.80 -6.75 1.12
CA GLN A 26 -7.74 -7.73 1.67
C GLN A 26 -8.30 -8.65 0.58
N GLN A 27 -8.74 -8.10 -0.55
CA GLN A 27 -9.26 -8.87 -1.68
C GLN A 27 -8.22 -9.84 -2.24
N THR A 28 -6.99 -9.36 -2.44
CA THR A 28 -5.87 -10.17 -2.92
C THR A 28 -5.63 -11.38 -2.02
N ILE A 29 -5.62 -11.18 -0.70
CA ILE A 29 -5.44 -12.28 0.27
C ILE A 29 -6.60 -13.25 0.20
N ASN A 30 -7.84 -12.76 0.15
CA ASN A 30 -9.02 -13.62 0.07
C ASN A 30 -9.01 -14.48 -1.21
N ASP A 31 -8.68 -13.89 -2.35
CA ASP A 31 -8.62 -14.60 -3.63
C ASP A 31 -7.48 -15.63 -3.66
N ALA A 32 -6.33 -15.28 -3.09
CA ALA A 32 -5.21 -16.20 -2.92
C ALA A 32 -5.57 -17.37 -1.99
N LEU A 33 -6.27 -17.11 -0.88
CA LEU A 33 -6.75 -18.14 0.04
C LEU A 33 -7.76 -19.09 -0.61
N LEU A 34 -8.69 -18.58 -1.42
CA LEU A 34 -9.63 -19.41 -2.18
C LEU A 34 -8.87 -20.34 -3.14
N THR A 35 -7.85 -19.81 -3.81
CA THR A 35 -6.99 -20.61 -4.70
C THR A 35 -6.24 -21.69 -3.92
N LEU A 36 -5.61 -21.34 -2.79
CA LEU A 36 -4.92 -22.29 -1.92
C LEU A 36 -5.84 -23.40 -1.42
N GLN A 37 -7.05 -23.06 -0.97
CA GLN A 37 -8.04 -24.02 -0.47
C GLN A 37 -8.59 -24.96 -1.55
N SER A 38 -8.51 -24.56 -2.83
CA SER A 38 -8.85 -25.42 -3.96
C SER A 38 -7.78 -26.48 -4.26
N THR A 39 -6.58 -26.35 -3.68
CA THR A 39 -5.50 -27.33 -3.83
C THR A 39 -5.52 -28.35 -2.70
N ALA A 40 -5.24 -29.62 -3.02
CA ALA A 40 -5.11 -30.70 -2.04
C ALA A 40 -3.63 -31.04 -1.83
N TYR A 41 -3.22 -31.22 -0.57
CA TYR A 41 -1.92 -31.78 -0.24
C TYR A 41 -1.99 -33.31 -0.40
N ILE A 42 -1.30 -33.84 -1.41
CA ILE A 42 -1.36 -35.27 -1.80
C ILE A 42 0.03 -35.88 -1.68
N THR A 43 0.10 -37.03 -1.01
CA THR A 43 1.31 -37.85 -0.88
C THR A 43 1.00 -39.28 -1.34
N PHE A 44 1.98 -39.95 -1.96
CA PHE A 44 1.84 -41.35 -2.40
C PHE A 44 1.94 -42.35 -1.25
N THR A 45 2.68 -41.97 -0.21
CA THR A 45 2.90 -42.78 0.99
C THR A 45 2.74 -41.90 2.22
N LEU A 46 2.41 -42.53 3.34
CA LEU A 46 2.39 -41.84 4.61
C LEU A 46 3.81 -41.36 4.96
N ILE A 47 4.02 -40.05 4.91
CA ILE A 47 5.26 -39.41 5.35
C ILE A 47 5.31 -39.17 6.86
N SER A 48 6.52 -38.93 7.38
CA SER A 48 6.73 -38.58 8.78
C SER A 48 6.12 -37.20 9.13
N LYS A 49 5.78 -37.02 10.41
CA LYS A 49 5.33 -35.72 10.94
C LYS A 49 6.31 -34.59 10.66
N GLU A 50 7.61 -34.86 10.78
CA GLU A 50 8.65 -33.88 10.51
C GLU A 50 8.63 -33.43 9.04
N LEU A 51 8.60 -34.38 8.10
CA LEU A 51 8.57 -34.06 6.67
C LEU A 51 7.28 -33.33 6.29
N PHE A 52 6.15 -33.73 6.85
CA PHE A 52 4.87 -33.04 6.66
C PHE A 52 4.92 -31.59 7.12
N LEU A 53 5.41 -31.34 8.35
CA LEU A 53 5.51 -29.99 8.91
C LEU A 53 6.46 -29.13 8.08
N GLN A 54 7.60 -29.68 7.65
CA GLN A 54 8.56 -28.96 6.81
C GLN A 54 7.94 -28.58 5.46
N GLN A 55 7.31 -29.53 4.75
CA GLN A 55 6.69 -29.25 3.45
C GLN A 55 5.53 -28.26 3.57
N THR A 56 4.68 -28.41 4.59
CA THR A 56 3.56 -27.50 4.83
C THR A 56 4.05 -26.08 5.10
N GLN A 57 5.10 -25.94 5.93
CA GLN A 57 5.68 -24.63 6.23
C GLN A 57 6.28 -23.98 4.97
N LEU A 58 6.97 -24.74 4.13
CA LEU A 58 7.49 -24.25 2.85
C LEU A 58 6.36 -23.81 1.91
N SER A 59 5.28 -24.59 1.82
CA SER A 59 4.10 -24.21 1.03
C SER A 59 3.46 -22.92 1.54
N ILE A 60 3.36 -22.72 2.86
CA ILE A 60 2.82 -21.49 3.45
C ILE A 60 3.72 -20.29 3.15
N GLN A 61 5.04 -20.44 3.30
CA GLN A 61 5.99 -19.37 2.98
C GLN A 61 5.95 -19.00 1.49
N GLN A 62 5.85 -20.01 0.61
CA GLN A 62 5.68 -19.78 -0.81
C GLN A 62 4.39 -19.03 -1.10
N PHE A 63 3.27 -19.47 -0.50
CA PHE A 63 1.97 -18.79 -0.64
C PHE A 63 2.03 -17.32 -0.20
N GLN A 64 2.59 -17.05 0.98
CA GLN A 64 2.69 -15.68 1.50
C GLN A 64 3.55 -14.80 0.59
N SER A 65 4.73 -15.29 0.21
CA SER A 65 5.67 -14.53 -0.61
C SER A 65 5.15 -14.31 -2.04
N SER A 66 4.56 -15.32 -2.68
CA SER A 66 4.00 -15.16 -4.03
C SER A 66 2.83 -14.18 -4.03
N THR A 67 1.92 -14.29 -3.06
CA THR A 67 0.75 -13.39 -2.96
C THR A 67 1.18 -11.92 -2.81
N ILE A 68 2.17 -11.67 -1.95
CA ILE A 68 2.72 -10.31 -1.77
C ILE A 68 3.40 -9.83 -3.06
N ASN A 69 4.25 -10.67 -3.66
CA ASN A 69 5.02 -10.29 -4.84
C ASN A 69 4.13 -10.03 -6.06
N ASP A 70 3.10 -10.84 -6.28
CA ASP A 70 2.18 -10.68 -7.41
C ASP A 70 1.40 -9.36 -7.32
N PHE A 71 0.98 -9.00 -6.10
CA PHE A 71 0.35 -7.72 -5.82
C PHE A 71 1.30 -6.55 -6.09
N LEU A 72 2.51 -6.59 -5.52
CA LEU A 72 3.49 -5.52 -5.67
C LEU A 72 3.92 -5.35 -7.12
N PHE A 73 4.12 -6.45 -7.84
CA PHE A 73 4.44 -6.42 -9.27
C PHE A 73 3.34 -5.72 -10.07
N THR A 74 2.07 -6.06 -9.82
CA THR A 74 0.92 -5.43 -10.49
C THR A 74 0.85 -3.93 -10.16
N PHE A 75 1.10 -3.59 -8.90
CA PHE A 75 1.09 -2.21 -8.43
C PHE A 75 2.21 -1.37 -9.08
N ASP A 76 3.44 -1.87 -9.07
CA ASP A 76 4.61 -1.24 -9.68
C ASP A 76 4.43 -1.08 -11.20
N PHE A 77 3.79 -2.06 -11.85
CA PHE A 77 3.46 -1.97 -13.28
C PHE A 77 2.48 -0.82 -13.56
N ILE A 78 1.44 -0.65 -12.73
CA ILE A 78 0.48 0.46 -12.86
C ILE A 78 1.17 1.80 -12.66
N GLN A 79 2.02 1.94 -11.64
CA GLN A 79 2.77 3.17 -11.41
C GLN A 79 3.70 3.47 -12.57
N SER A 80 4.52 2.50 -12.99
CA SER A 80 5.45 2.66 -14.11
C SER A 80 4.75 3.07 -15.39
N THR A 81 3.59 2.46 -15.68
CA THR A 81 2.76 2.82 -16.84
C THR A 81 2.18 4.23 -16.70
N THR A 82 1.72 4.61 -15.52
CA THR A 82 1.21 5.97 -15.24
C THR A 82 2.29 7.03 -15.47
N HIS A 83 3.51 6.78 -14.99
CA HIS A 83 4.65 7.65 -15.19
C HIS A 83 5.06 7.75 -16.66
N ALA A 84 5.20 6.61 -17.35
CA ALA A 84 5.64 6.56 -18.73
C ALA A 84 4.66 7.26 -19.70
N ASN A 85 3.37 7.28 -19.37
CA ASN A 85 2.34 7.94 -20.16
C ASN A 85 2.12 9.41 -19.76
N GLY A 86 2.74 9.91 -18.69
CA GLY A 86 2.58 11.30 -18.25
C GLY A 86 1.13 11.69 -17.96
N LEU A 87 0.33 10.77 -17.41
CA LEU A 87 -1.11 10.99 -17.21
C LEU A 87 -1.39 12.19 -16.31
N LEU A 88 -2.22 13.14 -16.75
CA LEU A 88 -2.53 14.34 -15.98
C LEU A 88 -3.32 14.00 -14.70
N SER A 89 -2.85 14.49 -13.56
CA SER A 89 -3.57 14.36 -12.29
C SER A 89 -4.70 15.39 -12.22
N ASN A 90 -5.87 14.97 -11.79
CA ASN A 90 -7.02 15.87 -11.55
C ASN A 90 -6.71 16.95 -10.49
N THR A 91 -5.80 16.68 -9.55
CA THR A 91 -5.36 17.68 -8.56
C THR A 91 -4.33 18.65 -9.11
N MET A 92 -3.91 18.51 -10.39
CA MET A 92 -2.88 19.31 -11.05
C MET A 92 -1.54 19.31 -10.30
N THR A 93 -1.28 18.26 -9.53
CA THR A 93 -0.06 18.11 -8.73
C THR A 93 1.13 17.73 -9.59
N ASN A 94 0.93 17.02 -10.71
CA ASN A 94 2.00 16.72 -11.66
C ASN A 94 2.16 17.76 -12.77
N TYR A 95 1.07 18.24 -13.35
CA TYR A 95 1.09 19.25 -14.41
C TYR A 95 0.03 20.31 -14.15
N GLN A 96 0.42 21.56 -14.37
CA GLN A 96 -0.47 22.72 -14.32
C GLN A 96 -0.89 23.11 -15.72
N LEU A 97 -2.12 23.59 -15.84
CA LEU A 97 -2.61 24.21 -17.05
C LEU A 97 -2.25 25.69 -17.04
N ARG A 98 -1.58 26.16 -18.09
CA ARG A 98 -1.16 27.54 -18.25
C ARG A 98 -1.71 28.12 -19.54
N LEU A 99 -2.25 29.33 -19.47
CA LEU A 99 -2.58 30.12 -20.65
C LEU A 99 -1.34 30.92 -21.06
N VAL A 100 -0.90 30.75 -22.30
CA VAL A 100 0.25 31.46 -22.85
C VAL A 100 -0.20 32.25 -24.07
N SER A 101 0.19 33.52 -24.12
CA SER A 101 0.04 34.40 -25.29
C SER A 101 1.37 34.48 -26.02
N PHE A 102 1.36 34.32 -27.34
CA PHE A 102 2.50 34.68 -28.18
C PHE A 102 2.40 36.15 -28.58
N LEU A 103 3.54 36.83 -28.63
CA LEU A 103 3.63 38.29 -28.80
C LEU A 103 2.98 38.84 -30.09
N ASP A 104 2.53 37.97 -31.00
CA ASP A 104 1.96 38.35 -32.30
C ASP A 104 0.48 37.97 -32.50
N PHE A 105 -0.20 37.36 -31.51
CA PHE A 105 -1.61 36.96 -31.67
C PHE A 105 -2.46 37.21 -30.40
N ILE A 106 -3.71 37.67 -30.60
CA ILE A 106 -4.76 37.88 -29.56
C ILE A 106 -5.30 36.54 -29.01
N TYR A 107 -4.74 35.41 -29.42
CA TYR A 107 -5.21 34.08 -29.06
C TYR A 107 -4.37 33.47 -27.93
N TYR A 108 -5.04 33.03 -26.87
CA TYR A 108 -4.43 32.27 -25.79
C TYR A 108 -4.41 30.78 -26.13
N HIS A 109 -3.27 30.13 -25.94
CA HIS A 109 -3.17 28.69 -26.01
C HIS A 109 -3.08 28.10 -24.60
N LEU A 110 -3.81 27.00 -24.39
CA LEU A 110 -3.68 26.19 -23.21
C LEU A 110 -2.49 25.26 -23.39
N THR A 111 -1.51 25.37 -22.49
CA THR A 111 -0.36 24.47 -22.42
C THR A 111 -0.30 23.80 -21.06
N THR A 112 0.45 22.70 -20.97
CA THR A 112 0.79 22.05 -19.71
C THR A 112 2.21 22.43 -19.29
N GLN A 113 2.41 22.66 -17.99
CA GLN A 113 3.72 22.87 -17.40
C GLN A 113 3.93 21.87 -16.27
N PRO A 114 5.05 21.11 -16.23
CA PRO A 114 5.31 20.20 -15.13
C PRO A 114 5.45 20.98 -13.82
N SER A 115 4.80 20.49 -12.78
CA SER A 115 4.93 21.02 -11.43
C SER A 115 6.36 20.79 -10.92
N GLN A 116 6.81 21.73 -10.09
CA GLN A 116 8.14 21.72 -9.49
C GLN A 116 8.06 21.59 -7.97
N TYR A 117 8.88 20.73 -7.39
CA TYR A 117 8.95 20.44 -5.96
C TYR A 117 10.37 20.75 -5.44
N ASN A 118 10.53 20.88 -4.12
CA ASN A 118 11.84 21.08 -3.48
C ASN A 118 12.60 22.29 -4.04
N GLN A 119 11.92 23.44 -4.09
CA GLN A 119 12.48 24.71 -4.59
C GLN A 119 12.97 24.66 -6.05
N GLY A 120 12.35 23.84 -6.88
CA GLY A 120 12.68 23.74 -8.31
C GLY A 120 13.67 22.62 -8.66
N ASN A 121 14.23 21.94 -7.65
CA ASN A 121 15.20 20.86 -7.86
C ASN A 121 14.58 19.56 -8.36
N CYS A 122 13.25 19.45 -8.36
CA CYS A 122 12.54 18.27 -8.83
C CYS A 122 11.34 18.66 -9.69
N THR A 123 11.24 18.08 -10.88
CA THR A 123 10.21 18.40 -11.88
C THR A 123 9.44 17.12 -12.27
N CYS A 124 8.12 17.24 -12.45
CA CYS A 124 7.26 16.09 -12.71
C CYS A 124 7.35 15.50 -14.13
N ASP A 125 8.16 16.08 -14.99
CA ASP A 125 8.58 15.51 -16.28
C ASP A 125 9.61 14.37 -16.11
N ASN A 126 10.30 14.31 -14.97
CA ASN A 126 11.17 13.19 -14.60
C ASN A 126 10.80 12.64 -13.20
N PRO A 127 9.65 11.98 -13.07
CA PRO A 127 8.88 11.94 -11.81
C PRO A 127 9.36 10.97 -10.73
N THR A 128 10.53 10.32 -10.84
CA THR A 128 10.74 9.12 -10.02
C THR A 128 10.79 9.35 -8.50
N LYS A 129 11.03 10.56 -7.97
CA LYS A 129 11.03 10.85 -6.52
C LYS A 129 10.72 12.31 -6.13
N CYS A 130 9.76 12.97 -6.77
CA CYS A 130 9.41 14.36 -6.43
C CYS A 130 8.30 14.43 -5.38
N PHE A 131 8.69 14.71 -4.14
CA PHE A 131 7.77 14.90 -3.01
C PHE A 131 8.29 15.96 -2.03
N GLU A 132 7.35 16.62 -1.35
CA GLU A 132 7.57 17.58 -0.26
C GLU A 132 6.56 17.32 0.87
N LEU A 133 6.84 17.82 2.07
CA LEU A 133 5.89 17.69 3.18
C LEU A 133 4.62 18.46 2.86
N SER A 134 3.49 17.79 3.04
CA SER A 134 2.19 18.37 2.76
C SER A 134 1.88 19.44 3.80
N ALA A 135 1.23 20.51 3.35
CA ALA A 135 0.95 21.66 4.19
C ALA A 135 -0.41 22.28 3.89
N ILE A 136 -0.92 23.02 4.87
CA ILE A 136 -2.07 23.91 4.76
C ILE A 136 -1.53 25.31 4.50
N TYR A 137 -2.10 25.99 3.51
CA TYR A 137 -1.67 27.30 3.06
C TYR A 137 -2.75 28.36 3.33
N ASN A 138 -2.32 29.58 3.63
CA ASN A 138 -3.22 30.72 3.68
C ASN A 138 -3.55 31.26 2.28
N SER A 139 -4.35 32.32 2.22
CA SER A 139 -4.70 33.02 0.98
C SER A 139 -3.51 33.60 0.21
N ASN A 140 -2.38 33.82 0.90
CA ASN A 140 -1.14 34.36 0.34
C ASN A 140 -0.14 33.25 -0.02
N PHE A 141 -0.58 31.99 -0.07
CA PHE A 141 0.24 30.81 -0.35
C PHE A 141 1.42 30.62 0.61
N SER A 142 1.32 31.15 1.83
CA SER A 142 2.27 30.88 2.91
C SER A 142 1.81 29.67 3.72
N VAL A 143 2.76 28.84 4.14
CA VAL A 143 2.50 27.67 4.98
C VAL A 143 2.02 28.12 6.36
N GLU A 144 0.83 27.68 6.76
CA GLU A 144 0.30 27.89 8.12
C GLU A 144 0.50 26.67 9.01
N PHE A 145 0.43 25.48 8.42
CA PHE A 145 0.63 24.22 9.13
C PHE A 145 1.16 23.15 8.22
N GLN A 146 2.30 22.56 8.58
CA GLN A 146 2.84 21.39 7.91
C GLN A 146 2.29 20.14 8.59
N VAL A 147 1.76 19.20 7.81
CA VAL A 147 1.19 17.95 8.33
C VAL A 147 2.33 16.94 8.52
N PRO A 148 2.72 16.61 9.76
CA PRO A 148 3.84 15.72 10.02
C PRO A 148 3.63 14.35 9.37
N GLY A 149 4.68 13.84 8.72
CA GLY A 149 4.70 12.54 8.10
C GLY A 149 3.89 12.41 6.81
N PHE A 150 3.12 13.42 6.40
CA PHE A 150 2.30 13.36 5.20
C PHE A 150 2.97 14.09 4.03
N TYR A 151 3.07 13.44 2.88
CA TYR A 151 3.77 13.96 1.71
C TYR A 151 2.84 14.22 0.54
N LEU A 152 3.17 15.28 -0.19
CA LEU A 152 2.59 15.64 -1.47
C LEU A 152 3.67 15.49 -2.55
N GLY A 153 3.30 14.98 -3.73
CA GLY A 153 4.21 14.86 -4.86
C GLY A 153 3.47 14.93 -6.19
N CYS A 154 4.19 14.67 -7.28
CA CYS A 154 3.63 14.69 -8.64
C CYS A 154 2.35 13.86 -8.73
N TYR A 155 2.44 12.59 -8.33
CA TYR A 155 1.28 11.72 -8.16
C TYR A 155 1.02 11.51 -6.67
N LEU A 156 -0.24 11.69 -6.27
CA LEU A 156 -0.66 11.48 -4.88
C LEU A 156 -0.48 10.03 -4.42
N THR A 157 -0.52 9.08 -5.36
CA THR A 157 -0.26 7.67 -5.10
C THR A 157 1.13 7.48 -4.53
N ASP A 158 2.13 8.05 -5.19
CA ASP A 158 3.54 7.81 -4.84
C ASP A 158 3.93 8.58 -3.59
N SER A 159 3.42 9.81 -3.45
CA SER A 159 3.67 10.59 -2.25
C SER A 159 3.00 9.99 -1.02
N LEU A 160 1.82 9.38 -1.17
CA LEU A 160 1.19 8.64 -0.07
C LEU A 160 2.05 7.46 0.37
N LEU A 161 2.66 6.71 -0.55
CA LEU A 161 3.52 5.58 -0.21
C LEU A 161 4.74 5.98 0.63
N GLN A 162 5.26 7.20 0.39
CA GLN A 162 6.34 7.78 1.21
C GLN A 162 5.83 8.38 2.54
N SER A 163 4.52 8.57 2.67
CA SER A 163 3.91 9.13 3.88
C SER A 163 3.85 8.12 5.01
N THR A 164 3.85 8.63 6.23
CA THR A 164 3.49 7.93 7.46
C THR A 164 2.12 8.43 7.95
N LEU A 165 1.54 7.73 8.91
CA LEU A 165 0.27 8.15 9.54
C LEU A 165 0.49 8.83 10.89
N GLU A 166 1.71 9.28 11.19
CA GLU A 166 2.11 9.75 12.53
C GLU A 166 1.24 10.89 13.07
N CYS A 167 0.82 11.83 12.21
CA CYS A 167 -0.09 12.91 12.59
C CYS A 167 -1.42 12.37 13.15
N PHE A 168 -1.93 11.26 12.61
CA PHE A 168 -3.23 10.71 12.98
C PHE A 168 -3.21 9.98 14.33
N TYR A 169 -2.04 9.70 14.89
CA TYR A 169 -1.87 9.24 16.27
C TYR A 169 -1.79 10.41 17.28
N SER A 170 -1.66 11.65 16.81
CA SER A 170 -1.49 12.83 17.67
C SER A 170 -2.78 13.65 17.75
N GLN A 171 -3.38 13.72 18.95
CA GLN A 171 -4.54 14.58 19.21
C GLN A 171 -4.27 16.05 18.87
N GLN A 172 -3.05 16.53 19.10
CA GLN A 172 -2.67 17.91 18.80
C GLN A 172 -2.68 18.15 17.27
N CYS A 173 -2.14 17.20 16.50
CA CYS A 173 -2.10 17.31 15.05
C CYS A 173 -3.52 17.31 14.45
N LEU A 174 -4.38 16.40 14.92
CA LEU A 174 -5.78 16.34 14.50
C LEU A 174 -6.55 17.62 14.83
N LYS A 175 -6.32 18.22 16.01
CA LYS A 175 -6.92 19.51 16.38
C LYS A 175 -6.50 20.65 15.44
N GLN A 176 -5.23 20.66 15.01
CA GLN A 176 -4.75 21.64 14.02
C GLN A 176 -5.46 21.44 12.67
N ILE A 177 -5.55 20.19 12.18
CA ILE A 177 -6.29 19.89 10.95
C ILE A 177 -7.76 20.35 11.07
N GLN A 178 -8.45 19.98 12.15
CA GLN A 178 -9.85 20.37 12.39
C GLN A 178 -10.06 21.88 12.38
N PHE A 179 -9.14 22.63 13.00
CA PHE A 179 -9.18 24.09 13.02
C PHE A 179 -9.21 24.66 11.60
N TYR A 180 -8.33 24.21 10.71
CA TYR A 180 -8.26 24.71 9.33
C TYR A 180 -9.38 24.22 8.41
N TYR A 181 -10.05 23.11 8.75
CA TYR A 181 -11.27 22.67 8.09
C TYR A 181 -12.52 23.43 8.55
N SER A 182 -12.42 24.27 9.60
CA SER A 182 -13.55 25.03 10.17
C SER A 182 -14.74 24.14 10.57
N THR A 183 -14.49 22.86 10.86
CA THR A 183 -15.53 21.92 11.27
C THR A 183 -15.50 21.73 12.78
N THR A 184 -16.42 22.38 13.51
CA THR A 184 -16.51 22.27 14.98
C THR A 184 -17.28 21.04 15.46
N ASN A 185 -17.90 20.27 14.55
CA ASN A 185 -18.89 19.24 14.92
C ASN A 185 -18.42 17.79 14.76
N TYR A 186 -17.19 17.53 14.30
CA TYR A 186 -16.68 16.16 14.15
C TYR A 186 -15.68 15.84 15.25
N ASN A 187 -16.05 14.91 16.13
CA ASN A 187 -15.14 14.41 17.15
C ASN A 187 -14.21 13.36 16.49
N ILE A 188 -13.05 13.81 16.01
CA ILE A 188 -12.05 12.93 15.41
C ILE A 188 -11.17 12.37 16.52
N THR A 189 -11.22 11.07 16.72
CA THR A 189 -10.39 10.36 17.69
C THR A 189 -9.05 9.97 17.06
N PRO A 190 -7.92 10.21 17.74
CA PRO A 190 -6.62 9.76 17.27
C PRO A 190 -6.56 8.23 17.21
N LEU A 191 -5.75 7.74 16.26
CA LEU A 191 -5.37 6.34 16.22
C LEU A 191 -4.66 5.95 17.52
N ASN A 192 -4.90 4.73 17.98
CA ASN A 192 -4.37 4.27 19.25
C ASN A 192 -2.98 3.66 19.07
N SER A 193 -1.95 4.39 19.51
CA SER A 193 -0.55 3.92 19.47
C SER A 193 -0.22 2.87 20.53
N THR A 194 -1.11 2.63 21.50
CA THR A 194 -0.91 1.63 22.56
C THR A 194 -1.41 0.24 22.15
N LEU A 195 -2.19 0.14 21.06
CA LEU A 195 -2.61 -1.17 20.56
C LEU A 195 -1.39 -1.90 19.98
N PRO A 196 -1.28 -3.22 20.20
CA PRO A 196 -0.24 -4.01 19.55
C PRO A 196 -0.51 -4.02 18.05
N SER A 197 0.38 -3.37 17.31
CA SER A 197 0.43 -3.39 15.85
C SER A 197 1.87 -3.64 15.43
N GLN A 198 2.06 -4.36 14.33
CA GLN A 198 3.41 -4.47 13.77
C GLN A 198 3.87 -3.17 13.10
N TYR A 199 2.94 -2.24 12.83
CA TYR A 199 3.21 -0.96 12.19
C TYR A 199 3.27 0.15 13.24
N LYS A 200 4.43 0.81 13.32
CA LYS A 200 4.62 1.97 14.21
C LYS A 200 4.08 3.23 13.53
N PRO A 201 3.79 4.31 14.26
CA PRO A 201 3.33 5.57 13.67
C PRO A 201 4.24 6.12 12.55
N GLN A 202 5.55 5.87 12.62
CA GLN A 202 6.55 6.28 11.64
C GLN A 202 6.73 5.28 10.48
N THR A 203 6.03 4.15 10.48
CA THR A 203 6.03 3.21 9.36
C THR A 203 5.39 3.89 8.15
N THR A 204 6.03 3.80 6.99
CA THR A 204 5.48 4.38 5.76
C THR A 204 4.35 3.51 5.20
N VAL A 205 3.46 4.10 4.43
CA VAL A 205 2.40 3.34 3.74
C VAL A 205 3.00 2.30 2.80
N GLN A 206 4.15 2.59 2.14
CA GLN A 206 4.87 1.58 1.35
C GLN A 206 5.29 0.37 2.20
N GLN A 207 5.84 0.61 3.40
CA GLN A 207 6.27 -0.49 4.28
C GLN A 207 5.09 -1.34 4.73
N MET A 208 3.93 -0.72 4.99
CA MET A 208 2.69 -1.45 5.27
C MET A 208 2.26 -2.27 4.05
N LEU A 209 2.25 -1.65 2.86
CA LEU A 209 1.85 -2.27 1.61
C LEU A 209 2.75 -3.44 1.19
N ASN A 210 4.06 -3.35 1.47
CA ASN A 210 5.03 -4.43 1.25
C ASN A 210 4.72 -5.70 2.05
N GLN A 211 3.76 -5.64 2.98
CA GLN A 211 3.24 -6.76 3.76
C GLN A 211 1.71 -6.87 3.63
N LEU A 212 1.13 -6.32 2.54
CA LEU A 212 -0.32 -6.26 2.27
C LEU A 212 -1.13 -5.67 3.43
N MET A 213 -0.54 -4.78 4.23
CA MET A 213 -1.17 -4.14 5.39
C MET A 213 -1.72 -5.13 6.44
N ILE A 214 -1.22 -6.37 6.45
CA ILE A 214 -1.64 -7.44 7.36
C ILE A 214 -1.05 -7.17 8.74
N GLU A 215 -1.79 -7.37 9.83
CA GLU A 215 -1.20 -7.26 11.18
C GLU A 215 -0.48 -8.54 11.61
N GLN A 216 -1.07 -9.70 11.31
CA GLN A 216 -0.53 -11.01 11.65
C GLN A 216 -1.10 -12.12 10.77
N TRP A 217 -0.29 -13.15 10.52
CA TRP A 217 -0.72 -14.40 9.90
C TRP A 217 -1.00 -15.45 10.98
N LEU A 218 -2.24 -15.90 11.08
CA LEU A 218 -2.63 -16.97 12.01
C LEU A 218 -2.70 -18.30 11.26
N ILE A 219 -1.71 -19.18 11.52
CA ILE A 219 -1.54 -20.44 10.81
C ILE A 219 -1.84 -21.60 11.76
N THR A 220 -2.70 -22.54 11.31
CA THR A 220 -3.00 -23.77 12.04
C THR A 220 -2.64 -24.97 11.17
N ILE A 221 -1.81 -25.88 11.68
CA ILE A 221 -1.35 -27.09 10.96
C ILE A 221 -1.72 -28.32 11.80
N SER A 222 -2.33 -29.33 11.20
CA SER A 222 -2.73 -30.57 11.88
C SER A 222 -2.21 -31.81 11.18
N TYR A 223 -1.15 -32.41 11.73
CA TYR A 223 -0.66 -33.71 11.25
C TYR A 223 -1.65 -34.84 11.54
N GLU A 224 -2.45 -34.74 12.60
CA GLU A 224 -3.48 -35.74 12.91
C GLU A 224 -4.52 -35.83 11.79
N ASN A 225 -5.01 -34.68 11.31
CA ASN A 225 -5.96 -34.64 10.19
C ASN A 225 -5.35 -35.25 8.92
N TYR A 226 -4.07 -34.96 8.65
CA TYR A 226 -3.34 -35.56 7.54
C TYR A 226 -3.21 -37.09 7.70
N TYR A 227 -2.78 -37.56 8.87
CA TYR A 227 -2.60 -38.99 9.14
C TYR A 227 -3.91 -39.77 8.99
N GLN A 228 -5.03 -39.24 9.49
CA GLN A 228 -6.32 -39.92 9.37
C GLN A 228 -6.79 -40.08 7.91
N GLN A 229 -6.41 -39.14 7.03
CA GLN A 229 -6.71 -39.21 5.60
C GLN A 229 -5.74 -40.14 4.84
N CYS A 230 -4.46 -40.15 5.22
CA CYS A 230 -3.39 -40.85 4.48
C CYS A 230 -2.97 -42.19 5.11
N ARG A 231 -3.60 -42.64 6.19
CA ARG A 231 -3.24 -43.90 6.85
C ARG A 231 -3.45 -45.10 5.90
N PRO A 232 -2.49 -46.04 5.85
CA PRO A 232 -2.62 -47.22 5.00
C PRO A 232 -3.81 -48.09 5.45
N MET A 233 -4.58 -48.61 4.49
CA MET A 233 -5.71 -49.51 4.78
C MET A 233 -5.27 -50.91 5.23
N GLN A 234 -4.07 -51.34 4.80
CA GLN A 234 -3.47 -52.61 5.19
C GLN A 234 -1.97 -52.44 5.37
N CYS A 235 -1.42 -53.12 6.38
CA CYS A 235 0.01 -53.23 6.61
C CYS A 235 0.44 -54.64 6.20
N GLN A 236 1.30 -54.76 5.18
CA GLN A 236 1.85 -56.05 4.74
C GLN A 236 3.36 -56.06 4.98
N TYR A 237 3.88 -57.19 5.46
CA TYR A 237 5.31 -57.44 5.61
C TYR A 237 5.68 -58.72 4.86
N SER A 238 6.86 -58.73 4.26
CA SER A 238 7.42 -59.89 3.57
C SER A 238 8.76 -60.26 4.20
N TYR A 239 8.90 -61.52 4.62
CA TYR A 239 10.17 -62.10 5.06
C TYR A 239 10.80 -62.86 3.90
N ILE A 240 12.02 -62.49 3.51
CA ILE A 240 12.84 -63.28 2.60
C ILE A 240 13.83 -64.05 3.47
N HIS A 241 13.61 -65.36 3.57
CA HIS A 241 14.60 -66.27 4.12
C HIS A 241 15.36 -66.86 2.93
N SER A 242 16.58 -66.40 2.69
CA SER A 242 17.48 -67.09 1.77
C SER A 242 17.99 -68.36 2.45
N PHE A 243 17.75 -69.52 1.83
CA PHE A 243 18.53 -70.72 2.11
C PHE A 243 19.70 -70.71 1.13
N ASP A 244 20.92 -70.84 1.67
CA ASP A 244 22.15 -71.02 0.91
C ASP A 244 22.11 -72.26 0.01
#